data_AF-A0A832DPR0-F1
#
_entry.id   AF-A0A832DPR0-F1
#
_cell.length_a   1.000
_cell.length_b   1.000
_cell.length_c   1.000
_cell.angle_alpha   90.00
_cell.angle_beta   90.00
_cell.angle_gamma   90.00
#
_symmetry.space_group_name_H-M   'P 1'
#
loop_
_entity.id
_entity.type
_entity.pdbx_description
1 polymer ?
#
loop_
_entity_poly.entity_id
_entity_poly.type
_entity_poly.pdbx_seq_one_letter_code
_entity_poly.pdbx_strand_id
1 'polypeptide(L)'
;MNRPLSDLLRPLSFDDVFGHEKAIFWLKKVIESKKPVSILFFGPAGSGKTTLAKLYAKAFKANFIKMSAVFGSTSEIKKIASDSKKNTLFNIPTILFVDEIHR
;
A
#
# COMPACT_ATOMS: atom_id res chain seq x y z
N MET A 1 -17.43 -17.16 4.01
CA MET A 1 -16.37 -16.95 5.03
C MET A 1 -16.62 -15.62 5.70
N ASN A 2 -16.72 -15.59 7.03
CA ASN A 2 -17.05 -14.39 7.79
C ASN A 2 -15.79 -13.50 7.89
N ARG A 3 -15.80 -12.34 7.24
CA ARG A 3 -14.67 -11.40 7.27
C ARG A 3 -14.70 -10.62 8.60
N PRO A 4 -13.57 -10.43 9.31
CA PRO A 4 -13.59 -9.75 10.59
C PRO A 4 -14.07 -8.29 10.44
N LEU A 5 -14.75 -7.78 11.47
CA LEU A 5 -15.34 -6.43 11.44
C LEU A 5 -14.29 -5.33 11.16
N SER A 6 -13.09 -5.47 11.71
CA SER A 6 -11.96 -4.55 11.46
C SER A 6 -11.59 -4.43 9.99
N ASP A 7 -11.86 -5.47 9.21
CA ASP A 7 -11.60 -5.53 7.78
C ASP A 7 -12.75 -4.93 6.95
N LEU A 8 -13.98 -5.00 7.47
CA LEU A 8 -15.17 -4.40 6.89
C LEU A 8 -15.22 -2.89 7.10
N LEU A 9 -14.75 -2.42 8.27
CA LEU A 9 -14.74 -1.00 8.65
C LEU A 9 -13.51 -0.23 8.15
N ARG A 10 -12.68 -0.82 7.28
CA ARG A 10 -11.51 -0.09 6.77
C ARG A 10 -11.96 1.09 5.90
N PRO A 11 -11.38 2.29 6.09
CA PRO A 11 -11.56 3.45 5.22
C PRO A 11 -11.50 3.11 3.72
N LEU A 12 -12.40 3.70 2.94
CA LEU A 12 -12.49 3.50 1.48
C LEU A 12 -11.92 4.68 0.68
N SER A 13 -11.79 5.82 1.35
CA SER A 13 -11.15 7.05 0.88
C SER A 13 -10.20 7.62 1.94
N PHE A 14 -9.38 8.60 1.57
CA PHE A 14 -8.54 9.33 2.52
C PHE A 14 -9.34 10.19 3.50
N ASP A 15 -10.56 10.59 3.14
CA ASP A 15 -11.40 11.45 3.97
C ASP A 15 -12.11 10.64 5.08
N ASP A 16 -12.19 9.32 4.93
CA ASP A 16 -12.70 8.40 5.97
C ASP A 16 -11.62 8.04 7.02
N VAL A 17 -10.38 8.47 6.82
CA VAL A 17 -9.28 8.15 7.74
C VAL A 17 -9.33 9.09 8.93
N PHE A 18 -9.49 8.53 10.12
CA PHE A 18 -9.41 9.28 11.36
C PHE A 18 -7.94 9.58 11.74
N GLY A 19 -7.59 10.86 11.86
CA GLY A 19 -6.25 11.35 12.20
C GLY A 19 -5.24 11.31 11.05
N HIS A 20 -3.95 11.53 11.38
CA HIS A 20 -2.82 11.52 10.43
C HIS A 20 -2.89 12.60 9.34
N GLU A 21 -3.43 13.77 9.65
CA GLU A 21 -3.72 14.88 8.72
C GLU A 21 -2.48 15.28 7.91
N LYS A 22 -1.31 15.36 8.57
CA LYS A 22 -0.04 15.70 7.91
C LYS A 22 0.39 14.63 6.89
N ALA A 23 0.26 13.35 7.24
CA ALA A 23 0.60 12.25 6.35
C ALA A 23 -0.36 12.20 5.16
N ILE A 24 -1.66 12.35 5.40
CA ILE A 24 -2.69 12.39 4.36
C ILE A 24 -2.46 13.58 3.41
N PHE A 25 -2.15 14.77 3.95
CA PHE A 25 -1.82 15.94 3.13
C PHE A 25 -0.64 15.67 2.20
N TRP A 26 0.45 15.10 2.73
CA TRP A 26 1.62 14.76 1.92
C TRP A 26 1.31 13.68 0.88
N LEU A 27 0.56 12.63 1.25
CA LEU A 27 0.14 11.58 0.31
C LEU A 27 -0.71 12.16 -0.82
N LYS A 28 -1.66 13.05 -0.53
CA LYS A 28 -2.46 13.75 -1.54
C LYS A 28 -1.57 14.55 -2.51
N LYS A 29 -0.55 15.26 -1.99
CA LYS A 29 0.43 15.97 -2.84
C LYS A 29 1.24 15.05 -3.76
N VAL A 30 1.66 13.89 -3.25
CA VAL A 30 2.34 12.88 -4.09
C VAL A 30 1.39 12.34 -5.16
N ILE A 31 0.14 12.04 -4.81
CA ILE A 31 -0.88 11.57 -5.76
C ILE A 31 -1.12 12.61 -6.87
N GLU A 32 -1.21 13.90 -6.52
CA GLU A 32 -1.33 15.00 -7.49
C GLU A 32 -0.17 15.02 -8.51
N SER A 33 1.04 14.65 -8.09
CA SER A 33 2.21 14.57 -8.99
C SER A 33 2.14 13.44 -10.03
N LYS A 34 1.19 12.51 -9.89
CA LYS A 34 1.00 11.31 -10.72
C LYS A 34 2.22 10.37 -10.77
N LYS A 35 3.18 10.53 -9.87
CA LYS A 35 4.36 9.66 -9.76
C LYS A 35 4.39 8.99 -8.38
N PRO A 36 4.13 7.69 -8.29
CA PRO A 36 4.22 6.99 -7.01
C PRO A 36 5.69 6.96 -6.55
N VAL A 37 5.93 7.33 -5.29
CA VAL A 37 7.22 7.19 -4.61
C VAL A 37 7.18 6.05 -3.59
N SER A 38 8.35 5.55 -3.21
CA SER A 38 8.49 4.58 -2.11
C SER A 38 8.25 5.28 -0.76
N ILE A 39 7.53 4.62 0.14
CA ILE A 39 7.10 5.18 1.42
C ILE A 39 7.36 4.18 2.54
N LEU A 40 7.92 4.65 3.64
CA LEU A 40 7.98 3.91 4.90
C LEU A 40 6.90 4.43 5.85
N PHE A 41 5.93 3.58 6.19
CA PHE A 41 4.96 3.88 7.23
C PHE A 41 5.49 3.40 8.58
N PHE A 42 5.72 4.32 9.52
CA PHE A 42 6.20 4.02 10.86
C PHE A 42 5.15 4.40 11.92
N GLY A 43 4.95 3.54 12.91
CA GLY A 43 4.00 3.76 14.00
C GLY A 43 3.51 2.47 14.65
N PRO A 44 2.76 2.56 15.76
CA PRO A 44 2.31 1.41 16.56
C PRO A 44 1.36 0.48 15.79
N ALA A 45 1.17 -0.74 16.29
CA ALA A 45 0.16 -1.66 15.73
C ALA A 45 -1.24 -1.02 15.75
N GLY A 46 -2.06 -1.29 14.74
CA GLY A 46 -3.40 -0.70 14.64
C GLY A 46 -3.47 0.77 14.16
N SER A 47 -2.33 1.44 13.92
CA SER A 47 -2.32 2.86 13.48
C SER A 47 -2.81 3.15 12.05
N GLY A 48 -3.28 2.13 11.31
CA GLY A 48 -3.81 2.30 9.95
C GLY A 48 -2.80 2.23 8.80
N LYS A 49 -1.53 1.85 9.05
CA LYS A 49 -0.46 1.76 8.01
C LYS A 49 -0.88 0.97 6.76
N THR A 50 -1.38 -0.26 6.95
CA THR A 50 -1.84 -1.11 5.84
C THR A 50 -3.02 -0.49 5.10
N THR A 51 -3.89 0.25 5.80
CA THR A 51 -5.03 0.94 5.17
C THR A 51 -4.54 2.11 4.32
N LEU A 52 -3.63 2.95 4.82
CA LEU A 52 -3.04 4.04 4.06
C LEU A 52 -2.32 3.53 2.80
N ALA A 53 -1.57 2.44 2.89
CA ALA A 53 -0.92 1.82 1.74
C ALA A 53 -1.92 1.34 0.67
N LYS A 54 -3.03 0.74 1.09
CA LYS A 54 -4.12 0.32 0.17
C LYS A 54 -4.79 1.51 -0.51
N LEU A 55 -5.09 2.57 0.24
CA LEU A 55 -5.69 3.79 -0.31
C LEU A 55 -4.75 4.48 -1.31
N TYR A 56 -3.45 4.53 -1.01
CA TYR A 56 -2.43 5.05 -1.90
C TYR A 56 -2.37 4.28 -3.23
N ALA A 57 -2.34 2.93 -3.16
CA ALA A 57 -2.38 2.10 -4.37
C ALA A 57 -3.66 2.28 -5.18
N LYS A 58 -4.81 2.37 -4.50
CA LYS A 58 -6.10 2.66 -5.14
C LYS A 58 -6.08 4.00 -5.86
N ALA A 59 -5.50 5.04 -5.26
CA ALA A 59 -5.40 6.36 -5.87
C ALA A 59 -4.57 6.37 -7.17
N PHE A 60 -3.53 5.54 -7.23
CA PHE A 60 -2.74 5.33 -8.44
C PHE A 60 -3.31 4.29 -9.42
N LYS A 61 -4.47 3.70 -9.10
CA LYS A 61 -5.03 2.54 -9.85
C LYS A 61 -3.99 1.42 -10.01
N ALA A 62 -3.14 1.26 -9.01
CA ALA A 62 -2.05 0.31 -9.02
C ALA A 62 -2.52 -1.09 -8.59
N ASN A 63 -1.89 -2.12 -9.16
CA ASN A 63 -1.97 -3.45 -8.60
C ASN A 63 -1.29 -3.46 -7.22
N PHE A 64 -2.05 -3.80 -6.17
CA PHE A 64 -1.55 -3.82 -4.80
C PHE A 64 -1.19 -5.24 -4.39
N ILE A 65 0.10 -5.48 -4.16
CA ILE A 65 0.62 -6.79 -3.72
C ILE A 65 1.07 -6.65 -2.27
N LYS A 66 0.50 -7.46 -1.38
CA LYS A 66 0.91 -7.50 0.03
C LYS A 66 1.83 -8.70 0.27
N MET A 67 2.95 -8.47 0.95
CA MET A 67 3.89 -9.48 1.41
C MET A 67 4.24 -9.21 2.88
N SER A 68 4.51 -10.26 3.67
CA SER A 68 5.10 -10.10 5.02
C SER A 68 6.62 -10.18 4.91
N ALA A 69 7.33 -9.28 5.57
CA ALA A 69 8.80 -9.29 5.62
C ALA A 69 9.34 -10.57 6.26
N VAL A 70 8.62 -11.14 7.23
CA VAL A 70 9.03 -12.34 7.97
C VAL A 70 9.08 -13.59 7.09
N PHE A 71 8.22 -13.64 6.06
CA PHE A 71 8.08 -14.81 5.20
C PHE A 71 8.56 -14.57 3.75
N GLY A 72 8.83 -13.31 3.39
CA GLY A 72 9.20 -12.91 2.04
C GLY A 72 10.64 -13.30 1.71
N SER A 73 10.81 -14.15 0.70
CA SER A 73 12.13 -14.47 0.16
C SER A 73 12.56 -13.47 -0.92
N THR A 74 13.87 -13.29 -1.10
CA THR A 74 14.40 -12.41 -2.16
C THR A 74 14.01 -12.89 -3.57
N SER A 75 13.78 -14.21 -3.75
CA SER A 75 13.29 -14.78 -5.00
C SER A 75 11.84 -14.38 -5.30
N GLU A 76 10.98 -14.30 -4.28
CA GLU A 76 9.59 -13.86 -4.44
C GLU A 76 9.50 -12.38 -4.87
N ILE A 77 10.31 -11.51 -4.27
CA ILE A 77 10.41 -10.10 -4.67
C ILE A 77 10.85 -9.99 -6.13
N LYS A 78 11.86 -10.76 -6.54
CA LYS A 78 12.34 -10.79 -7.93
C LYS A 78 11.25 -11.27 -8.89
N LYS A 79 10.45 -12.25 -8.49
CA LYS A 79 9.31 -12.74 -9.28
C LYS A 79 8.25 -11.66 -9.45
N ILE A 80 7.85 -11.00 -8.36
CA ILE A 80 6.88 -9.88 -8.39
C ILE A 80 7.39 -8.74 -9.29
N ALA A 81 8.68 -8.41 -9.20
CA ALA A 81 9.30 -7.40 -10.05
C ALA A 81 9.36 -7.80 -11.53
N SER A 82 9.50 -9.09 -11.84
CA SER A 82 9.44 -9.60 -13.21
C SER A 82 8.01 -9.57 -13.75
N ASP A 83 7.03 -10.00 -12.96
CA ASP A 83 5.62 -9.99 -13.34
C ASP A 83 5.06 -8.57 -13.48
N SER A 84 5.53 -7.62 -12.67
CA SER A 84 5.14 -6.22 -12.81
C SER A 84 5.59 -5.59 -14.13
N LYS A 85 6.73 -6.03 -14.70
CA LYS A 85 7.18 -5.56 -16.02
C LYS A 85 6.23 -5.94 -17.15
N LYS A 86 5.49 -7.05 -17.01
CA LYS A 86 4.45 -7.44 -17.97
C LYS A 86 3.25 -6.48 -17.91
N ASN A 87 2.94 -5.97 -16.71
CA ASN A 87 1.85 -5.01 -16.51
C ASN A 87 2.18 -3.60 -17.02
N THR A 88 3.47 -3.28 -17.21
CA THR A 88 3.90 -2.02 -17.84
C THR A 88 3.32 -1.85 -19.24
N LEU A 89 3.11 -2.94 -19.99
CA LEU A 89 2.46 -2.92 -21.31
C LEU A 89 1.04 -2.34 -21.25
N PHE A 90 0.34 -2.54 -20.14
CA PHE A 90 -1.01 -2.02 -19.90
C PHE A 90 -1.01 -0.70 -19.11
N ASN A 91 0.18 -0.13 -18.84
CA ASN A 91 0.38 1.07 -18.04
C ASN A 91 -0.26 0.99 -16.64
N ILE A 92 -0.34 -0.23 -16.07
CA ILE A 92 -0.85 -0.47 -14.72
C ILE A 92 0.34 -0.53 -13.76
N PRO A 93 0.52 0.48 -12.88
CA PRO A 93 1.60 0.44 -11.91
C PRO A 93 1.39 -0.68 -10.88
N THR A 94 2.47 -1.16 -10.29
CA THR A 94 2.41 -2.14 -9.19
C THR A 94 2.99 -1.51 -7.94
N ILE A 95 2.27 -1.61 -6.82
CA ILE A 95 2.75 -1.23 -5.49
C ILE A 95 2.89 -2.49 -4.65
N LEU A 96 4.14 -2.80 -4.28
CA LEU A 96 4.46 -3.85 -3.32
C LEU A 96 4.46 -3.26 -1.92
N PHE A 97 3.56 -3.74 -1.07
CA PHE A 97 3.52 -3.42 0.35
C PHE A 97 4.14 -4.55 1.16
N VAL A 98 5.19 -4.21 1.91
CA VAL A 98 5.90 -5.12 2.80
C VAL A 98 5.48 -4.80 4.24
N ASP A 99 4.76 -5.71 4.87
CA ASP A 99 4.35 -5.59 6.27
C ASP A 99 5.45 -6.10 7.22
N GLU A 100 5.51 -5.57 8.44
CA GLU A 100 6.42 -6.06 9.50
C GLU A 100 7.93 -5.98 9.21
N ILE A 101 8.39 -5.01 8.40
CA ILE A 101 9.82 -4.82 8.04
C ILE A 101 10.79 -4.56 9.22
N HIS A 102 10.26 -4.38 10.43
CA HIS A 102 11.05 -4.12 11.64
C HIS A 102 11.40 -5.40 12.41
N ARG A 103 10.87 -6.55 11.99
CA ARG A 103 11.33 -7.86 12.47
C ARG A 103 12.52 -8.31 11.64
#